data_AF-A0A0C2CB92-F1
#
_entry.id   AF-A0A0C2CB92-F1
#
_cell.length_a   1.000
_cell.length_b   1.000
_cell.length_c   1.000
_cell.angle_alpha   90.00
_cell.angle_beta   90.00
_cell.angle_gamma   90.00
#
_symmetry.space_group_name_H-M   'P 1'
#
loop_
_entity.id
_entity.type
_entity.pdbx_description
1 polymer ?
#
loop_
_entity_poly.entity_id
_entity_poly.type
_entity_poly.pdbx_seq_one_letter_code
_entity_poly.pdbx_strand_id
1 'polypeptide(L)'
;MMAQNIDAILCPAMAVYPMKRGMPNKLFAGCCYNAIFNLLDFAAGVIPFTKVSEADEAELMSYPENDPWDKLIKSDSKGCVGLPVGVQIAVPPYREELGLRLLKEIELNRSGAAKDDIDND
;
A
#
# COMPACT_ATOMS: atom_id res chain seq x y z
N MET A 1 11.05 15.50 8.24
CA MET A 1 10.33 15.01 9.43
C MET A 1 10.50 15.94 10.62
N MET A 2 11.68 16.01 11.25
CA MET A 2 11.85 16.80 12.49
C MET A 2 11.60 18.31 12.31
N ALA A 3 12.14 18.92 11.25
CA ALA A 3 11.95 20.36 10.98
C ALA A 3 10.48 20.74 10.66
N GLN A 4 9.67 19.77 10.24
CA GLN A 4 8.25 19.97 9.90
C GLN A 4 7.33 19.37 10.97
N ASN A 5 7.88 18.91 12.11
CA ASN A 5 7.16 18.25 13.19
C ASN A 5 6.26 17.08 12.73
N ILE A 6 6.80 16.24 11.84
CA ILE A 6 6.13 15.04 11.33
C ILE A 6 6.66 13.82 12.10
N ASP A 7 5.74 13.09 12.74
CA ASP A 7 6.05 11.92 13.56
C ASP A 7 6.13 10.60 12.76
N ALA A 8 5.32 10.46 11.71
CA ALA A 8 5.25 9.28 10.86
C ALA A 8 4.89 9.64 9.41
N ILE A 9 5.22 8.77 8.47
CA ILE A 9 4.85 8.89 7.05
C ILE A 9 3.85 7.78 6.73
N LEU A 10 2.66 8.17 6.25
CA LEU A 10 1.68 7.27 5.66
C LEU A 10 1.86 7.26 4.14
N CYS A 11 1.99 6.08 3.54
CA CYS A 11 2.21 5.93 2.10
C CYS A 11 1.61 4.61 1.58
N PRO A 12 1.47 4.46 0.24
CA PRO A 12 1.12 3.17 -0.35
C PRO A 12 2.17 2.11 -0.01
N ALA A 13 1.74 0.87 0.26
CA ALA A 13 2.68 -0.22 0.53
C ALA A 13 3.41 -0.71 -0.73
N MET A 14 2.75 -0.63 -1.88
CA MET A 14 3.23 -1.17 -3.14
C MET A 14 2.68 -0.32 -4.29
N ALA A 15 3.47 -0.12 -5.34
CA ALA A 15 3.01 0.58 -6.55
C ALA A 15 2.00 -0.23 -7.39
N VAL A 16 1.88 -1.53 -7.12
CA VAL A 16 1.16 -2.50 -7.94
C VAL A 16 0.21 -3.32 -7.08
N TYR A 17 -0.82 -3.88 -7.71
CA TYR A 17 -1.64 -4.93 -7.09
C TYR A 17 -0.81 -6.21 -6.87
N PRO A 18 -1.34 -7.19 -6.10
CA PRO A 18 -0.63 -8.43 -5.85
C PRO A 18 -0.20 -9.12 -7.14
N MET A 19 1.12 -9.19 -7.33
CA MET A 19 1.74 -9.63 -8.57
C MET A 19 1.49 -11.11 -8.83
N LYS A 20 1.28 -11.46 -10.11
CA LYS A 20 1.17 -12.87 -10.51
C LYS A 20 2.53 -13.57 -10.42
N ARG A 21 2.50 -14.90 -10.43
CA ARG A 21 3.71 -15.73 -10.40
C ARG A 21 4.70 -15.31 -11.50
N GLY A 22 5.95 -15.06 -11.12
CA GLY A 22 7.03 -14.73 -12.04
C GLY A 22 7.16 -13.24 -12.41
N MET A 23 6.25 -12.39 -11.94
CA MET A 23 6.27 -10.94 -12.17
C MET A 23 7.17 -10.14 -11.23
N PRO A 24 7.43 -10.52 -9.96
CA PRO A 24 8.29 -9.74 -9.07
C PRO A 24 9.69 -9.44 -9.63
N ASN A 25 10.27 -10.38 -10.38
CA ASN A 25 11.59 -10.18 -11.03
C ASN A 25 11.54 -9.18 -12.19
N LYS A 26 10.37 -8.99 -12.79
CA LYS A 26 10.14 -8.11 -13.94
C LYS A 26 9.55 -6.76 -13.56
N LEU A 27 9.05 -6.60 -12.32
CA LEU A 27 8.46 -5.37 -11.77
C LEU A 27 9.20 -4.91 -10.50
N PHE A 28 10.52 -5.16 -10.43
CA PHE A 28 11.33 -4.80 -9.26
C PHE A 28 11.22 -3.31 -8.90
N ALA A 29 11.16 -2.42 -9.91
CA ALA A 29 11.01 -0.99 -9.69
C ALA A 29 9.74 -0.61 -8.90
N GLY A 30 8.72 -1.47 -8.87
CA GLY A 30 7.53 -1.27 -8.06
C GLY A 30 7.85 -1.14 -6.56
N CYS A 31 8.97 -1.70 -6.10
CA CYS A 31 9.39 -1.69 -4.69
C CYS A 31 9.93 -0.33 -4.20
N CYS A 32 9.82 0.73 -5.00
CA CYS A 32 10.30 2.07 -4.64
C CYS A 32 9.68 2.59 -3.33
N TYR A 33 8.39 2.30 -3.08
CA TYR A 33 7.68 2.71 -1.86
C TYR A 33 8.19 2.04 -0.57
N ASN A 34 8.78 0.85 -0.65
CA ASN A 34 9.35 0.17 0.51
C ASN A 34 10.88 0.31 0.58
N ALA A 35 11.57 0.32 -0.57
CA ALA A 35 13.03 0.35 -0.62
C ALA A 35 13.62 1.64 -0.03
N ILE A 36 12.92 2.76 -0.13
CA ILE A 36 13.39 4.03 0.43
C ILE A 36 13.57 3.98 1.95
N PHE A 37 12.72 3.23 2.67
CA PHE A 37 12.81 3.13 4.12
C PHE A 37 13.91 2.18 4.58
N ASN A 38 14.26 1.18 3.76
CA ASN A 38 15.46 0.38 3.97
C ASN A 38 16.73 1.23 3.83
N LEU A 39 16.76 2.17 2.87
CA LEU A 39 17.91 3.06 2.67
C LEU A 39 18.07 4.08 3.81
N LEU A 40 16.94 4.60 4.32
CA LEU A 40 16.92 5.58 5.40
C LEU A 40 17.05 4.97 6.80
N ASP A 41 17.02 3.63 6.90
CA ASP A 41 16.96 2.88 8.17
C ASP A 41 15.74 3.27 9.02
N PHE A 42 14.61 3.49 8.36
CA PHE A 42 13.34 3.80 9.02
C PHE A 42 12.58 2.51 9.28
N ALA A 43 12.02 2.36 10.47
CA ALA A 43 11.10 1.26 10.74
C ALA A 43 9.83 1.48 9.92
N ALA A 44 9.46 0.48 9.11
CA ALA A 44 8.27 0.52 8.28
C ALA A 44 7.42 -0.74 8.49
N GLY A 45 6.10 -0.57 8.56
CA GLY A 45 5.15 -1.67 8.69
C GLY A 45 3.94 -1.48 7.79
N VAL A 46 3.34 -2.59 7.38
CA VAL A 46 2.22 -2.64 6.44
C VAL A 46 1.06 -3.38 7.06
N ILE A 47 -0.14 -2.86 6.85
CA ILE A 47 -1.39 -3.56 7.18
C ILE A 47 -2.30 -3.59 5.94
N PRO A 48 -3.13 -4.63 5.78
CA PRO A 48 -4.19 -4.61 4.78
C PRO A 48 -5.19 -3.51 5.15
N PHE A 49 -5.64 -2.72 4.17
CA PHE A 49 -6.58 -1.62 4.39
C PHE A 49 -7.87 -1.76 3.59
N THR A 50 -7.78 -2.20 2.33
CA THR A 50 -8.95 -2.42 1.47
C THR A 50 -8.74 -3.64 0.57
N LYS A 51 -9.71 -3.92 -0.30
CA LYS A 51 -9.60 -4.87 -1.40
C LYS A 51 -9.80 -4.13 -2.72
N VAL A 52 -9.19 -4.64 -3.78
CA VAL A 52 -9.37 -4.08 -5.13
C VAL A 52 -10.84 -4.20 -5.55
N SER A 53 -11.45 -3.10 -5.95
CA SER A 53 -12.80 -3.04 -6.52
C SER A 53 -12.78 -3.09 -8.05
N GLU A 54 -13.93 -3.33 -8.67
CA GLU A 54 -14.07 -3.27 -10.13
C GLU A 54 -13.81 -1.85 -10.66
N ALA A 55 -14.15 -0.82 -9.89
CA ALA A 55 -13.89 0.56 -10.23
C ALA A 55 -12.39 0.87 -10.26
N ASP A 56 -11.62 0.31 -9.32
CA ASP A 56 -10.16 0.49 -9.27
C ASP A 56 -9.48 -0.12 -10.52
N GLU A 57 -9.91 -1.31 -10.95
CA GLU A 57 -9.40 -1.89 -12.20
C GLU A 57 -9.80 -1.08 -13.44
N ALA A 58 -11.04 -0.59 -13.49
CA ALA A 58 -11.50 0.26 -14.59
C ALA A 58 -10.72 1.58 -14.67
N GLU A 59 -10.43 2.20 -13.53
CA GLU A 59 -9.62 3.42 -13.45
C GLU A 59 -8.17 3.15 -13.89
N LEU A 60 -7.58 2.03 -13.45
CA LEU A 60 -6.23 1.65 -13.84
C LEU A 60 -6.08 1.48 -15.36
N MET A 61 -7.13 1.05 -16.06
CA MET A 61 -7.10 0.97 -17.53
C MET A 61 -6.89 2.35 -18.19
N SER A 62 -7.38 3.42 -17.57
CA SER A 62 -7.22 4.80 -18.03
C SER A 62 -5.89 5.46 -17.68
N TYR A 63 -5.09 4.83 -16.81
CA TYR A 63 -3.79 5.34 -16.38
C TYR A 63 -2.82 5.51 -17.58
N PRO A 64 -1.96 6.55 -17.65
CA PRO A 64 -1.02 6.70 -18.76
C PRO A 64 0.00 5.55 -18.87
N GLU A 65 0.40 5.20 -20.10
CA GLU A 65 1.46 4.20 -20.36
C GLU A 65 2.69 4.89 -20.95
N ASN A 66 3.48 5.51 -20.09
CA ASN A 66 4.65 6.29 -20.53
C ASN A 66 5.89 5.41 -20.68
N ASP A 67 6.00 4.35 -19.89
CA ASP A 67 7.16 3.47 -19.90
C ASP A 67 6.78 1.96 -20.00
N PRO A 68 7.77 1.06 -20.19
CA PRO A 68 7.52 -0.37 -20.24
C PRO A 68 6.98 -0.97 -18.93
N TRP A 69 7.25 -0.33 -17.78
CA TRP A 69 6.77 -0.77 -16.48
C TRP A 69 5.27 -0.48 -16.35
N ASP A 70 4.79 0.69 -16.76
CA ASP A 70 3.36 1.05 -16.77
C ASP A 70 2.54 0.01 -17.53
N LYS A 71 3.02 -0.39 -18.72
CA LYS A 71 2.38 -1.43 -19.55
C LYS A 71 2.34 -2.77 -18.84
N LEU A 72 3.44 -3.12 -18.18
CA LEU A 72 3.57 -4.38 -17.47
C LEU A 72 2.66 -4.41 -16.23
N ILE A 73 2.59 -3.31 -15.47
CA ILE A 73 1.70 -3.12 -14.32
C ILE A 73 0.25 -3.29 -14.75
N LYS A 74 -0.20 -2.57 -15.78
CA LYS A 74 -1.57 -2.70 -16.29
C LYS A 74 -1.89 -4.12 -16.76
N SER A 75 -0.94 -4.80 -17.40
CA SER A 75 -1.15 -6.16 -17.86
C SER A 75 -1.26 -7.16 -16.70
N ASP A 76 -0.47 -6.96 -15.65
CA ASP A 76 -0.44 -7.84 -14.48
C ASP A 76 -1.62 -7.62 -13.54
N SER A 77 -2.05 -6.37 -13.39
CA SER A 77 -3.15 -5.95 -12.51
C SER A 77 -4.55 -6.42 -12.91
N LYS A 78 -4.72 -7.07 -14.07
CA LYS A 78 -6.02 -7.61 -14.49
C LYS A 78 -6.45 -8.81 -13.66
N GLY A 79 -7.68 -8.82 -13.15
CA GLY A 79 -8.22 -9.95 -12.37
C GLY A 79 -7.66 -10.00 -10.95
N CYS A 80 -7.33 -8.84 -10.40
CA CYS A 80 -6.94 -8.61 -9.02
C CYS A 80 -8.13 -8.18 -8.13
N VAL A 81 -9.34 -7.99 -8.67
CA VAL A 81 -10.56 -7.71 -7.89
C VAL A 81 -10.68 -8.67 -6.69
N GLY A 82 -10.92 -8.10 -5.51
CA GLY A 82 -11.05 -8.82 -4.25
C GLY A 82 -9.73 -9.13 -3.53
N LEU A 83 -8.57 -8.90 -4.15
CA LEU A 83 -7.27 -9.05 -3.51
C LEU A 83 -6.95 -7.87 -2.57
N PRO A 84 -6.17 -8.09 -1.50
CA PRO A 84 -5.90 -7.05 -0.50
C PRO A 84 -4.99 -5.94 -1.05
N VAL A 85 -5.31 -4.70 -0.67
CA VAL A 85 -4.49 -3.51 -0.86
C VAL A 85 -4.05 -3.01 0.52
N GLY A 86 -2.75 -2.83 0.69
CA GLY A 86 -2.14 -2.43 1.96
C GLY A 86 -1.70 -0.97 1.98
N VAL A 87 -1.64 -0.42 3.19
CA VAL A 87 -1.03 0.89 3.48
C VAL A 87 0.20 0.68 4.35
N GLN A 88 1.20 1.53 4.16
CA GLN A 88 2.48 1.46 4.86
C GLN A 88 2.67 2.70 5.73
N ILE A 89 3.12 2.47 6.96
CA ILE A 89 3.58 3.51 7.87
C ILE A 89 5.08 3.37 8.03
N ALA A 90 5.81 4.47 7.89
CA ALA A 90 7.22 4.56 8.20
C ALA A 90 7.48 5.58 9.31
N VAL A 91 8.36 5.24 10.25
CA VAL A 91 8.77 6.07 11.38
C VAL A 91 10.31 6.17 11.41
N PRO A 92 10.87 7.27 11.97
CA PRO A 92 12.31 7.41 12.13
C PRO A 92 12.93 6.27 12.97
N PRO A 93 14.26 6.10 12.93
CA PRO A 93 14.96 5.06 13.70
C PRO A 93 14.60 5.11 15.19
N TYR A 94 14.50 3.93 15.82
CA TYR A 94 14.25 3.75 17.27
C TYR A 94 12.86 4.25 17.74
N ARG A 95 11.85 4.20 16.87
CA ARG A 95 10.47 4.56 17.17
C ARG A 95 9.47 3.49 16.76
N GLU A 96 9.88 2.22 16.79
CA GLU A 96 9.11 1.07 16.35
C GLU A 96 7.76 0.97 17.09
N GLU A 97 7.71 1.31 18.38
CA GLU A 97 6.48 1.29 19.19
C GLU A 97 5.46 2.32 18.71
N LEU A 98 5.92 3.48 18.23
CA LEU A 98 5.06 4.49 17.61
C LEU A 98 4.49 3.95 16.29
N GLY A 99 5.33 3.32 15.47
CA GLY A 99 4.88 2.67 14.23
C GLY A 99 3.81 1.61 14.49
N LEU A 100 4.04 0.73 15.46
CA LEU A 100 3.08 -0.31 15.86
C LEU A 100 1.78 0.26 16.42
N ARG A 101 1.85 1.33 17.23
CA ARG A 101 0.67 2.02 17.74
C ARG A 101 -0.19 2.56 16.60
N LEU A 102 0.43 3.24 15.64
CA LEU A 102 -0.27 3.82 14.49
C LEU A 102 -0.91 2.72 13.60
N LEU A 103 -0.18 1.63 13.34
CA LEU A 103 -0.73 0.49 12.60
C LEU A 103 -1.96 -0.10 13.31
N LYS A 104 -1.90 -0.26 14.64
CA LYS A 104 -3.03 -0.72 15.44
C LYS A 104 -4.22 0.24 15.40
N GLU A 105 -3.97 1.55 15.45
CA GLU A 105 -5.03 2.55 15.35
C GLU A 105 -5.74 2.49 13.99
N ILE A 106 -5.00 2.32 12.89
CA ILE A 106 -5.60 2.16 11.55
C ILE A 106 -6.39 0.84 11.46
N GLU A 107 -5.86 -0.27 11.98
CA GLU A 107 -6.56 -1.56 11.98
C GLU A 107 -7.88 -1.51 12.76
N LEU A 108 -7.89 -0.84 13.92
CA LEU A 108 -9.09 -0.67 14.74
C LEU A 108 -10.14 0.20 14.05
N ASN A 109 -9.74 1.32 13.45
CA ASN A 109 -10.65 2.21 12.74
C ASN A 109 -11.24 1.54 11.49
N ARG A 110 -10.46 0.69 10.81
CA ARG A 110 -10.96 -0.14 9.71
C ARG A 110 -11.99 -1.16 10.20
N SER A 111 -11.70 -1.85 11.30
CA SER A 111 -12.60 -2.88 11.87
C SER A 111 -13.89 -2.27 12.43
N GLY A 112 -13.84 -1.02 12.89
CA GLY A 112 -15.01 -0.23 13.27
C GLY A 112 -15.90 0.09 12.06
N ALA A 113 -15.33 0.57 10.96
CA ALA A 113 -16.08 0.86 9.73
C ALA A 113 -16.74 -0.40 9.12
N ALA A 114 -16.08 -1.56 9.21
CA ALA A 114 -16.65 -2.82 8.72
C ALA A 114 -17.84 -3.35 9.56
N LYS A 115 -18.06 -2.84 10.78
CA LYS A 115 -19.26 -3.17 11.59
C LYS A 115 -20.47 -2.31 11.21
N ASP A 116 -20.26 -1.06 10.83
CA ASP A 116 -21.34 -0.15 10.44
C ASP A 116 -21.99 -0.51 9.09
N ASP A 117 -21.28 -1.30 8.27
CA ASP A 117 -21.80 -1.86 7.01
C ASP A 117 -22.67 -3.12 7.21
N ILE A 118 -22.69 -3.73 8.40
CA ILE A 118 -23.48 -4.95 8.71
C ILE A 118 -24.82 -4.59 9.36
N ASP A 119 -24.94 -3.43 10.01
CA ASP A 119 -26.16 -2.99 10.71
C ASP A 119 -27.12 -2.17 9.80
N ASN A 120 -26.84 -2.04 8.50
CA ASN A 120 -27.66 -1.28 7.53
C ASN A 120 -28.38 -2.15 6.47
N ASP A 121 -28.48 -3.47 6.66
CA ASP A 121 -29.34 -4.37 5.86
C ASP A 121 -30.62 -4.79 6.62
#